data_AF-A0A257WZX9-F1
#
_entry.id   AF-A0A257WZX9-F1
#
_cell.length_a   1.000
_cell.length_b   1.000
_cell.length_c   1.000
_cell.angle_alpha   90.00
_cell.angle_beta   90.00
_cell.angle_gamma   90.00
#
_symmetry.space_group_name_H-M   'P 1'
#
loop_
_entity.id
_entity.type
_entity.pdbx_description
1 polymer ?
#
loop_
_entity_poly.entity_id
_entity_poly.type
_entity_poly.pdbx_seq_one_letter_code
_entity_poly.pdbx_strand_id
1 'polypeptide(L)'
;MTLQALQAAVVDLNQRWDAAFNRGDAAALAALYDEQGAVLPAGGNAALGSAQIEALFAGAIDQGLHDHRIEQHAVIGDSEVATQRGRWSAQANGEGGLQTFSGHLTMVYRRQPDRSWRLITHIWN
;
A
#
# COMPACT_ATOMS: atom_id res chain seq x y z
N MET A 1 -16.47 -15.11 -4.63
CA MET A 1 -16.62 -13.66 -4.90
C MET A 1 -16.43 -13.45 -6.39
N THR A 2 -17.13 -12.52 -7.03
CA THR A 2 -16.92 -12.25 -8.48
C THR A 2 -15.65 -11.43 -8.69
N LEU A 3 -15.08 -11.46 -9.90
CA LEU A 3 -13.92 -10.62 -10.25
C LEU A 3 -14.24 -9.12 -10.09
N GLN A 4 -15.46 -8.70 -10.44
CA GLN A 4 -15.89 -7.32 -10.26
C GLN A 4 -15.94 -6.91 -8.78
N ALA A 5 -16.42 -7.79 -7.90
CA ALA A 5 -16.40 -7.54 -6.46
C ALA A 5 -14.98 -7.53 -5.88
N LEU A 6 -14.07 -8.36 -6.41
CA LEU A 6 -12.64 -8.30 -6.07
C LEU A 6 -12.05 -6.93 -6.43
N GLN A 7 -12.26 -6.50 -7.67
CA GLN A 7 -11.76 -5.22 -8.17
C GLN A 7 -12.28 -4.04 -7.33
N ALA A 8 -13.57 -4.04 -6.98
CA ALA A 8 -14.15 -3.01 -6.14
C ALA A 8 -13.54 -3.00 -4.73
N ALA A 9 -13.33 -4.16 -4.11
CA ALA A 9 -12.71 -4.27 -2.79
C ALA A 9 -11.26 -3.77 -2.79
N VAL A 10 -10.50 -4.08 -3.85
CA VAL A 10 -9.11 -3.61 -3.96
C VAL A 10 -9.04 -2.11 -4.26
N VAL A 11 -9.97 -1.57 -5.06
CA VAL A 11 -10.08 -0.12 -5.27
C VAL A 11 -10.38 0.62 -3.96
N ASP A 12 -11.32 0.13 -3.15
CA ASP A 12 -11.60 0.68 -1.81
C ASP A 12 -10.35 0.65 -0.91
N LEU A 13 -9.62 -0.48 -0.92
CA LEU A 13 -8.41 -0.62 -0.12
C LEU A 13 -7.32 0.38 -0.56
N ASN A 14 -7.10 0.56 -1.86
CA ASN A 14 -6.16 1.55 -2.39
C ASN A 14 -6.55 2.99 -2.00
N GLN A 15 -7.85 3.32 -2.09
CA GLN A 15 -8.35 4.64 -1.69
C GLN A 15 -8.14 4.89 -0.19
N ARG A 16 -8.40 3.89 0.66
CA ARG A 16 -8.14 3.98 2.09
C ARG A 16 -6.66 4.10 2.39
N TRP A 17 -5.81 3.40 1.64
CA TRP A 17 -4.35 3.46 1.76
C TRP A 17 -3.86 4.87 1.44
N ASP A 18 -4.16 5.40 0.25
CA ASP A 18 -3.78 6.76 -0.17
C ASP A 18 -4.30 7.81 0.81
N ALA A 19 -5.55 7.67 1.27
CA ALA A 19 -6.15 8.62 2.18
C ALA A 19 -5.52 8.58 3.59
N ALA A 20 -5.10 7.40 4.08
CA ALA A 20 -4.39 7.29 5.35
C ALA A 20 -2.98 7.88 5.25
N PHE A 21 -2.24 7.57 4.18
CA PHE A 21 -0.92 8.14 3.91
C PHE A 21 -0.98 9.67 3.86
N ASN A 22 -1.90 10.22 3.06
CA ASN A 22 -2.01 11.67 2.84
C ASN A 22 -2.54 12.45 4.05
N ARG A 23 -3.11 11.77 5.05
CA ARG A 23 -3.47 12.37 6.35
C ARG A 23 -2.38 12.24 7.41
N GLY A 24 -1.25 11.61 7.07
CA GLY A 24 -0.19 11.31 8.02
C GLY A 24 -0.55 10.20 9.02
N ASP A 25 -1.55 9.37 8.72
CA ASP A 25 -2.07 8.34 9.63
C ASP A 25 -1.41 6.98 9.36
N ALA A 26 -0.17 6.84 9.82
CA ALA A 26 0.61 5.62 9.65
C ALA A 26 0.00 4.41 10.38
N ALA A 27 -0.70 4.64 11.49
CA ALA A 27 -1.41 3.60 12.23
C ALA A 27 -2.60 3.05 11.41
N ALA A 28 -3.40 3.92 10.80
CA ALA A 28 -4.48 3.48 9.91
C ALA A 28 -3.95 2.77 8.65
N LEU A 29 -2.80 3.20 8.11
CA LEU A 29 -2.11 2.48 7.04
C LEU A 29 -1.72 1.06 7.46
N ALA A 30 -1.01 0.93 8.58
CA ALA A 30 -0.56 -0.35 9.09
C ALA A 30 -1.72 -1.28 9.42
N ALA A 31 -2.86 -0.73 9.85
CA ALA A 31 -4.07 -1.49 10.08
C ALA A 31 -4.66 -2.14 8.81
N LEU A 32 -4.28 -1.71 7.60
CA LEU A 32 -4.71 -2.35 6.34
C LEU A 32 -3.97 -3.66 6.03
N TYR A 33 -2.87 -3.93 6.74
CA TYR A 33 -2.05 -5.11 6.54
C TYR A 33 -2.52 -6.28 7.40
N ASP A 34 -2.20 -7.48 6.93
CA ASP A 34 -2.34 -8.74 7.66
C ASP A 34 -1.34 -8.77 8.83
N GLU A 35 -1.61 -9.55 9.88
CA GLU A 35 -0.67 -9.75 10.99
C GLU A 35 0.70 -10.27 10.50
N GLN A 36 0.70 -11.07 9.45
CA GLN A 36 1.88 -11.63 8.77
C GLN A 36 2.28 -10.78 7.54
N GLY A 37 1.80 -9.54 7.46
CA GLY A 37 2.10 -8.63 6.36
C GLY A 37 3.57 -8.24 6.29
N ALA A 38 4.07 -8.08 5.07
CA ALA A 38 5.42 -7.62 4.82
C ALA A 38 5.43 -6.49 3.78
N VAL A 39 6.17 -5.43 4.08
CA VAL A 39 6.51 -4.36 3.13
C VAL A 39 8.00 -4.46 2.83
N LEU A 40 8.36 -4.49 1.55
CA LEU A 40 9.70 -4.79 1.05
C LEU A 40 10.26 -3.60 0.26
N PRO A 41 10.87 -2.61 0.93
CA PRO A 41 11.50 -1.48 0.24
C PRO A 41 12.67 -1.95 -0.64
N ALA A 42 12.84 -1.32 -1.80
CA ALA A 42 13.98 -1.59 -2.66
C ALA A 42 15.32 -1.35 -1.92
N GLY A 43 16.16 -2.39 -1.83
CA GLY A 43 17.47 -2.32 -1.18
C GLY A 43 17.45 -2.16 0.35
N GLY A 44 16.27 -2.10 0.98
CA GLY A 44 16.10 -1.95 2.43
C GLY A 44 15.78 -3.27 3.14
N ASN A 45 15.70 -3.20 4.47
CA ASN A 45 15.20 -4.30 5.29
C ASN A 45 13.68 -4.44 5.13
N ALA A 46 13.19 -5.68 5.17
CA ALA A 46 11.76 -5.95 5.21
C ALA A 46 11.14 -5.38 6.51
N ALA A 47 10.02 -4.68 6.37
CA ALA A 47 9.17 -4.30 7.49
C ALA A 47 8.10 -5.39 7.69
N LEU A 48 8.19 -6.12 8.79
CA LEU A 48 7.35 -7.27 9.08
C LEU A 48 6.33 -6.97 10.19
N GLY A 49 5.06 -7.25 9.90
CA GLY A 49 3.94 -7.02 10.82
C GLY A 49 3.61 -5.54 11.02
N SER A 50 2.47 -5.29 11.67
CA SER A 50 1.86 -3.96 11.78
C SER A 50 2.81 -2.89 12.35
N ALA A 51 3.54 -3.20 13.43
CA ALA A 51 4.41 -2.22 14.09
C ALA A 51 5.58 -1.74 13.22
N GLN A 52 6.23 -2.63 12.46
CA GLN A 52 7.34 -2.23 11.58
C GLN A 52 6.84 -1.52 10.33
N ILE A 53 5.66 -1.92 9.84
CA ILE A 53 5.01 -1.29 8.69
C ILE A 53 4.57 0.14 9.05
N GLU A 54 4.00 0.35 10.23
CA GLU A 54 3.68 1.68 10.76
C GLU A 54 4.93 2.55 10.82
N ALA A 55 6.00 2.06 11.45
CA ALA A 55 7.25 2.79 11.58
C ALA A 55 7.86 3.17 10.22
N LEU A 56 7.80 2.27 9.24
CA LEU A 56 8.28 2.51 7.88
C LEU A 56 7.52 3.68 7.22
N PHE A 57 6.19 3.66 7.24
CA PHE A 57 5.40 4.70 6.58
C PHE A 57 5.38 6.02 7.36
N ALA A 58 5.40 5.98 8.69
CA ALA A 58 5.60 7.17 9.52
C ALA A 58 6.92 7.85 9.14
N GLY A 59 8.02 7.10 9.00
CA GLY A 59 9.29 7.64 8.57
C GLY A 59 9.26 8.27 7.17
N ALA A 60 8.51 7.69 6.22
CA ALA A 60 8.34 8.27 4.89
C ALA A 60 7.55 9.60 4.93
N ILE A 61 6.49 9.65 5.73
CA ILE A 61 5.67 10.85 5.95
C ILE A 61 6.51 11.94 6.62
N ASP A 62 7.29 11.60 7.65
CA ASP A 62 8.16 12.53 8.39
C ASP A 62 9.28 13.10 7.50
N GLN A 63 9.73 12.33 6.50
CA GLN A 63 10.66 12.80 5.46
C GLN A 63 10.00 13.74 4.44
N GLY A 64 8.70 13.97 4.54
CA GLY A 64 7.96 14.93 3.73
C GLY A 64 7.29 14.34 2.49
N LEU A 65 7.20 13.01 2.36
CA LEU A 65 6.38 12.40 1.31
C LEU A 65 4.90 12.71 1.55
N HIS A 66 4.23 13.20 0.52
CA HIS A 66 2.80 13.54 0.52
C HIS A 66 2.22 13.37 -0.88
N ASP A 67 0.92 13.67 -1.05
CA ASP A 67 0.19 13.50 -2.32
C ASP A 67 0.41 12.11 -2.95
N HIS A 68 0.40 11.08 -2.11
CA HIS A 68 0.53 9.70 -2.54
C HIS A 68 -0.71 9.26 -3.33
N ARG A 69 -0.47 8.52 -4.41
CA ARG A 69 -1.51 7.96 -5.26
C ARG A 69 -1.16 6.57 -5.75
N ILE A 70 -2.13 5.67 -5.69
CA ILE A 70 -2.09 4.34 -6.33
C ILE A 70 -2.96 4.35 -7.59
N GLU A 71 -2.36 3.95 -8.71
CA GLU A 71 -3.06 3.68 -9.96
C GLU A 71 -3.11 2.16 -10.19
N GLN A 72 -4.30 1.57 -10.04
CA GLN A 72 -4.52 0.15 -10.26
C GLN A 72 -4.61 -0.17 -11.76
N HIS A 73 -3.77 -1.07 -12.27
CA HIS A 73 -3.87 -1.54 -13.66
C HIS A 73 -4.65 -2.86 -13.76
N ALA A 74 -4.35 -3.81 -12.88
CA ALA A 74 -4.97 -5.13 -12.90
C ALA A 74 -5.04 -5.73 -11.50
N VAL A 75 -6.11 -6.49 -11.28
CA VAL A 75 -6.28 -7.36 -10.12
C VAL A 75 -6.57 -8.76 -10.61
N ILE A 76 -5.85 -9.74 -10.09
CA ILE A 76 -5.94 -11.15 -10.47
C ILE A 76 -6.02 -11.96 -9.19
N GLY A 77 -6.97 -12.88 -9.09
CA GLY A 77 -7.15 -13.66 -7.88
C GLY A 77 -8.48 -14.40 -7.85
N ASP A 78 -8.75 -14.97 -6.69
CA ASP A 78 -9.97 -15.72 -6.40
C ASP A 78 -10.65 -15.18 -5.12
N SER A 79 -11.39 -16.04 -4.41
CA SER A 79 -12.10 -15.65 -3.19
C SER A 79 -11.23 -15.59 -1.93
N GLU A 80 -9.97 -16.01 -1.98
CA GLU A 80 -9.07 -16.14 -0.83
C GLU A 80 -7.81 -15.29 -0.99
N VAL A 81 -7.22 -15.28 -2.20
CA VAL A 81 -5.99 -14.56 -2.49
C VAL A 81 -6.13 -13.73 -3.76
N ALA A 82 -5.50 -12.56 -3.77
CA ALA A 82 -5.43 -11.71 -4.95
C ALA A 82 -4.10 -10.99 -5.04
N THR A 83 -3.72 -10.61 -6.25
CA THR A 83 -2.59 -9.72 -6.52
C THR A 83 -3.03 -8.54 -7.38
N GLN A 84 -2.45 -7.37 -7.08
CA GLN A 84 -2.55 -6.18 -7.91
C GLN A 84 -1.18 -5.84 -8.51
N ARG A 85 -1.22 -5.33 -9.74
CA ARG A 85 -0.12 -4.57 -10.34
C ARG A 85 -0.61 -3.18 -10.70
N GLY A 86 0.23 -2.18 -10.55
CA GLY A 86 -0.13 -0.79 -10.79
C GLY A 86 1.06 0.15 -10.76
N ARG A 87 0.78 1.45 -10.74
CA ARG A 87 1.76 2.49 -10.47
C ARG A 87 1.49 3.12 -9.11
N TRP A 88 2.55 3.69 -8.53
CA TRP A 88 2.44 4.61 -7.41
C TRP A 88 3.09 5.94 -7.80
N SER A 89 2.68 7.01 -7.12
CA SER A 89 3.41 8.28 -7.11
C SER A 89 3.28 8.97 -5.76
N ALA A 90 4.25 9.80 -5.42
CA ALA A 90 4.21 10.71 -4.26
C ALA A 90 5.04 11.95 -4.57
N GLN A 91 4.92 12.99 -3.75
CA GLN A 91 5.67 14.23 -3.86
C GLN A 91 6.47 14.50 -2.59
N ALA A 92 7.63 15.15 -2.74
CA ALA A 92 8.38 15.72 -1.63
C ALA A 92 9.22 16.91 -2.12
N ASN A 93 9.63 17.79 -1.21
CA ASN A 93 10.56 18.87 -1.54
C ASN A 93 11.98 18.33 -1.63
N GLY A 94 12.67 18.59 -2.73
CA GLY A 94 14.08 18.27 -2.93
C GLY A 94 14.93 19.51 -3.28
N GLU A 95 16.20 19.28 -3.60
CA GLU A 95 17.10 20.32 -4.11
C GLU A 95 16.61 20.80 -5.48
N GLY A 96 15.88 21.92 -5.51
CA GLY A 96 15.24 22.45 -6.71
C GLY A 96 13.72 22.63 -6.62
N GLY A 97 13.11 22.30 -5.47
CA GLY A 97 11.68 22.49 -5.22
C GLY A 97 10.90 21.18 -5.14
N LEU A 98 9.60 21.26 -5.41
CA LEU A 98 8.70 20.11 -5.36
C LEU A 98 9.06 19.09 -6.46
N GLN A 99 9.26 17.84 -6.07
CA GLN A 99 9.57 16.73 -6.98
C GLN A 99 8.48 15.65 -6.88
N THR A 100 8.23 14.96 -7.99
CA THR A 100 7.34 13.80 -8.04
C THR A 100 8.16 12.53 -8.20
N PHE A 101 7.98 11.60 -7.26
CA PHE A 101 8.50 10.25 -7.30
C PHE A 101 7.40 9.32 -7.83
N SER A 102 7.77 8.34 -8.64
CA SER A 102 6.81 7.35 -9.14
C SER A 102 7.50 6.10 -9.62
N GLY A 103 6.75 5.01 -9.65
CA GLY A 103 7.20 3.74 -10.21
C GLY A 103 6.09 2.72 -10.25
N HIS A 104 6.46 1.44 -10.20
CA HIS A 104 5.51 0.35 -10.24
C HIS A 104 5.38 -0.29 -8.87
N LEU A 105 4.19 -0.80 -8.57
CA LEU A 105 3.94 -1.58 -7.36
C LEU A 105 3.35 -2.94 -7.71
N THR A 106 3.63 -3.91 -6.84
CA THR A 106 2.86 -5.15 -6.74
C THR A 106 2.42 -5.33 -5.29
N MET A 107 1.14 -5.62 -5.11
CA MET A 107 0.55 -5.94 -3.82
C MET A 107 -0.12 -7.31 -3.89
N VAL A 108 -0.05 -8.04 -2.78
CA VAL A 108 -0.75 -9.30 -2.58
C VAL A 108 -1.68 -9.14 -1.40
N TYR A 109 -2.91 -9.63 -1.55
CA TYR A 109 -3.96 -9.53 -0.58
C TYR A 109 -4.43 -10.91 -0.17
N ARG A 110 -4.77 -11.07 1.11
CA ARG A 110 -5.43 -12.26 1.65
C ARG A 110 -6.76 -11.86 2.26
N ARG A 111 -7.79 -12.65 1.98
CA ARG A 111 -9.10 -12.50 2.60
C ARG A 111 -9.09 -13.12 3.99
N GLN A 112 -9.55 -12.35 4.97
CA GLN A 112 -9.59 -12.71 6.37
C GLN A 112 -10.87 -13.50 6.71
N PRO A 113 -10.94 -14.17 7.89
CA PRO A 113 -12.15 -14.85 8.35
C PRO A 113 -13.37 -13.91 8.47
N ASP A 114 -13.14 -12.63 8.82
CA ASP A 114 -14.18 -11.59 8.86
C ASP A 114 -14.61 -11.09 7.46
N ARG A 115 -14.05 -11.69 6.41
CA ARG A 115 -14.26 -11.41 4.98
C ARG A 115 -13.64 -10.11 4.49
N SER A 116 -12.93 -9.37 5.33
CA SER A 116 -12.12 -8.22 4.91
C SER A 116 -10.91 -8.66 4.09
N TRP A 117 -10.39 -7.77 3.25
CA TRP A 117 -9.15 -7.97 2.52
C TRP A 117 -8.03 -7.22 3.25
N ARG A 118 -6.88 -7.89 3.40
CA ARG A 118 -5.67 -7.31 4.01
C ARG A 118 -4.46 -7.51 3.12
N LEU A 119 -3.54 -6.56 3.12
CA LEU A 119 -2.26 -6.67 2.42
C LEU A 119 -1.34 -7.66 3.14
N ILE A 120 -0.78 -8.63 2.42
CA ILE A 120 0.21 -9.56 2.96
C ILE A 120 1.61 -9.34 2.37
N THR A 121 1.71 -8.81 1.15
CA THR A 121 3.00 -8.43 0.56
C THR A 121 2.84 -7.15 -0.23
N HIS A 122 3.73 -6.20 -0.01
CA HIS A 122 3.78 -4.94 -0.72
C HIS A 122 5.23 -4.64 -1.13
N ILE A 123 5.46 -4.53 -2.44
CA ILE A 123 6.73 -4.13 -3.03
C ILE A 123 6.51 -3.04 -4.07
N TRP A 124 7.47 -2.13 -4.18
CA TRP A 124 7.50 -1.10 -5.21
C TRP A 124 8.93 -0.87 -5.71
N ASN A 125 9.04 -0.18 -6.85
CA ASN A 125 10.30 0.36 -7.39
C ASN A 125 10.17 1.83 -7.76
#